data_AF-A0A6G3WSR9-F1
#
_entry.id   AF-A0A6G3WSR9-F1
#
_cell.length_a   1.000
_cell.length_b   1.000
_cell.length_c   1.000
_cell.angle_alpha   90.00
_cell.angle_beta   90.00
_cell.angle_gamma   90.00
#
_symmetry.space_group_name_H-M   'P 1'
#
loop_
_entity.id
_entity.type
_entity.pdbx_description
1 polymer ?
#
loop_
_entity_poly.entity_id
_entity_poly.type
_entity_poly.pdbx_seq_one_letter_code
_entity_poly.pdbx_strand_id
1 'polypeptide(L)'
;MTEPAAVTGPELSRGGPPDPVPRSTGARDRRRAVSDRLRGGDLGLLPVLAGLVVIWVVMQILNPIFLSSANLTNLAIESVPVGIIALGVVCVLLVGQIDLSVGSISGLGAAVLAVLFVDRGLPAWLAVVAALALAALIGWFYAQVH
;
A
#
# COMPACT_ATOMS: atom_id res chain seq x y z
N MET A 1 -35.18 63.76 4.93
CA MET A 1 -34.57 63.69 6.27
C MET A 1 -33.67 62.48 6.28
N THR A 2 -32.38 62.75 6.39
CA THR A 2 -31.23 61.84 6.31
C THR A 2 -30.88 61.29 7.69
N GLU A 3 -30.68 59.99 7.83
CA GLU A 3 -29.86 59.43 8.91
C GLU A 3 -28.58 58.81 8.31
N PRO A 4 -27.38 59.15 8.83
CA PRO A 4 -26.13 58.58 8.37
C PRO A 4 -25.81 57.27 9.12
N ALA A 5 -25.32 56.28 8.40
CA ALA A 5 -24.81 55.03 8.95
C ALA A 5 -23.56 55.27 9.81
N ALA A 6 -23.59 54.85 11.08
CA ALA A 6 -22.45 54.88 11.98
C ALA A 6 -21.45 53.78 11.59
N VAL A 7 -20.25 54.18 11.16
CA VAL A 7 -19.10 53.32 10.96
C VAL A 7 -18.50 53.01 12.33
N THR A 8 -18.68 51.79 12.83
CA THR A 8 -17.95 51.26 13.99
C THR A 8 -16.58 50.75 13.53
N GLY A 9 -15.51 51.36 14.07
CA GLY A 9 -14.13 50.99 13.77
C GLY A 9 -13.72 49.61 14.31
N PRO A 10 -12.55 49.09 13.90
CA PRO A 10 -12.08 47.77 14.32
C PRO A 10 -11.66 47.78 15.79
N GLU A 11 -12.26 46.91 16.61
CA GLU A 11 -11.79 46.64 17.97
C GLU A 11 -10.39 46.03 17.91
N LEU A 12 -9.40 46.82 18.35
CA LEU A 12 -8.05 46.37 18.63
C LEU A 12 -8.10 45.35 19.78
N SER A 13 -8.18 44.07 19.42
CA SER A 13 -8.04 42.94 20.33
C SER A 13 -6.71 43.05 21.08
N ARG A 14 -6.79 43.44 22.35
CA ARG A 14 -5.65 43.51 23.27
C ARG A 14 -5.12 42.09 23.47
N GLY A 15 -3.88 41.84 23.04
CA GLY A 15 -3.20 40.56 23.24
C GLY A 15 -3.21 40.15 24.71
N GLY A 16 -3.88 39.04 25.00
CA GLY A 16 -3.79 38.37 26.31
C GLY A 16 -2.36 37.86 26.56
N PRO A 17 -2.02 37.54 27.82
CA PRO A 17 -0.71 36.99 28.15
C PRO A 17 -0.44 35.73 27.30
N PRO A 18 0.79 35.53 26.82
CA PRO A 18 1.12 34.38 25.98
C PRO A 18 0.78 33.09 26.71
N ASP A 19 0.11 32.18 26.01
CA ASP A 19 -0.27 30.87 26.54
C ASP A 19 0.96 30.15 27.13
N PRO A 20 0.81 29.45 28.26
CA PRO A 20 1.92 28.75 28.89
C PRO A 20 2.48 27.69 27.94
N VAL A 21 3.74 27.87 27.53
CA VAL A 21 4.52 26.91 26.74
C VAL A 21 4.43 25.53 27.40
N PRO A 22 3.89 24.50 26.73
CA PRO A 22 3.81 23.16 27.32
C PRO A 22 5.21 22.67 27.70
N ARG A 23 5.49 22.59 29.01
CA ARG A 23 6.74 22.06 29.54
C ARG A 23 6.67 20.53 29.60
N SER A 24 7.81 19.92 29.25
CA SER A 24 8.16 18.50 29.28
C SER A 24 7.83 17.66 28.03
N THR A 25 8.79 17.61 27.12
CA THR A 25 9.00 16.46 26.23
C THR A 25 9.67 15.33 27.03
N GLY A 26 8.92 14.64 27.88
CA GLY A 26 9.40 13.47 28.58
C GLY A 26 9.41 12.23 27.69
N ALA A 27 10.39 11.34 27.84
CA ALA A 27 10.38 10.02 27.21
C ALA A 27 9.10 9.22 27.52
N ARG A 28 8.44 9.53 28.66
CA ARG A 28 7.15 8.99 29.07
C ARG A 28 5.99 9.51 28.22
N ASP A 29 6.01 10.77 27.82
CA ASP A 29 4.97 11.36 26.95
C ASP A 29 5.10 10.84 25.52
N ARG A 30 6.33 10.63 25.04
CA ARG A 30 6.59 9.95 23.76
C ARG A 30 6.11 8.49 23.78
N ARG A 31 6.31 7.75 24.87
CA ARG A 31 5.81 6.37 25.03
C ARG A 31 4.29 6.30 25.10
N ARG A 32 3.62 7.26 25.76
CA ARG A 32 2.16 7.34 25.79
C ARG A 32 1.58 7.68 24.42
N ALA A 33 2.14 8.66 23.72
CA ALA A 33 1.72 9.00 22.36
C ALA A 33 1.90 7.84 21.36
N VAL A 34 2.96 7.05 21.50
CA VAL A 34 3.15 5.81 20.70
C VAL A 34 2.11 4.76 21.09
N SER A 35 1.87 4.55 22.38
CA SER A 35 0.84 3.61 22.88
C SER A 35 -0.57 3.98 22.42
N ASP A 36 -0.90 5.28 22.39
CA ASP A 36 -2.21 5.76 21.98
C ASP A 36 -2.42 5.61 20.47
N ARG A 37 -1.36 5.81 19.66
CA ARG A 37 -1.38 5.50 18.21
C ARG A 37 -1.51 4.00 17.93
N LEU A 38 -0.82 3.17 18.72
CA LEU A 38 -0.92 1.71 18.63
C LEU A 38 -2.34 1.21 18.98
N ARG A 39 -2.99 1.83 19.98
CA ARG A 39 -4.37 1.50 20.38
C ARG A 39 -5.43 2.09 19.44
N GLY A 40 -5.12 3.19 18.77
CA GLY A 40 -6.00 3.87 17.81
C GLY A 40 -6.05 3.23 16.41
N GLY A 41 -5.26 2.18 16.14
CA GLY A 41 -5.25 1.49 14.85
C GLY A 41 -4.47 2.20 13.74
N ASP A 42 -3.92 3.39 14.01
CA ASP A 42 -3.24 4.24 13.04
C ASP A 42 -1.72 3.96 13.05
N LEU A 43 -1.36 2.69 12.81
CA LEU A 43 0.03 2.23 12.83
C LEU A 43 0.80 2.59 11.55
N GLY A 44 0.10 3.09 10.52
CA GLY A 44 0.69 3.38 9.21
C GLY A 44 1.48 2.18 8.67
N LEU A 45 2.74 2.42 8.30
CA LEU A 45 3.63 1.42 7.71
C LEU A 45 4.27 0.44 8.73
N LEU A 46 4.15 0.70 10.05
CA LEU A 46 4.83 -0.11 11.07
C LEU A 46 4.56 -1.62 10.98
N PRO A 47 3.32 -2.11 10.80
CA PRO A 47 3.05 -3.54 10.77
C PRO A 47 3.69 -4.22 9.56
N VAL A 48 3.73 -3.52 8.42
CA VAL A 48 4.36 -4.00 7.18
C VAL A 48 5.87 -4.13 7.36
N LEU A 49 6.53 -3.11 7.92
CA LEU A 49 7.98 -3.16 8.20
C LEU A 49 8.30 -4.22 9.26
N ALA A 50 7.48 -4.34 10.30
CA ALA A 50 7.65 -5.38 11.31
C ALA A 50 7.55 -6.77 10.69
N GLY A 51 6.54 -7.02 9.84
CA GLY A 51 6.39 -8.27 9.09
C GLY A 51 7.60 -8.56 8.21
N LEU A 52 8.10 -7.56 7.46
CA LEU A 52 9.28 -7.70 6.61
C LEU A 52 10.53 -8.11 7.42
N VAL A 53 10.78 -7.43 8.54
CA VAL A 53 11.92 -7.75 9.42
C VAL A 53 11.80 -9.15 9.99
N VAL A 54 10.60 -9.55 10.44
CA VAL A 54 10.36 -10.90 10.96
C VAL A 54 10.65 -11.95 9.88
N ILE A 55 10.17 -11.76 8.66
CA ILE A 55 10.42 -12.68 7.54
C ILE A 55 11.92 -12.77 7.25
N TRP A 56 12.64 -11.63 7.18
CA TRP A 56 14.09 -11.64 6.95
C TRP A 56 14.87 -12.40 8.02
N VAL A 57 14.56 -12.17 9.30
CA VAL A 57 15.23 -12.86 10.41
C VAL A 57 14.97 -14.35 10.35
N VAL A 58 13.71 -14.76 10.20
CA VAL A 58 13.33 -16.18 10.14
C VAL A 58 13.99 -16.86 8.94
N MET A 59 13.90 -16.26 7.75
CA MET A 59 14.48 -16.84 6.53
C MET A 59 16.00 -16.90 6.58
N GLN A 60 16.68 -15.92 7.19
CA GLN A 60 18.13 -15.94 7.37
C GLN A 60 18.58 -17.03 8.35
N ILE A 61 17.81 -17.29 9.40
CA ILE A 61 18.10 -18.39 10.34
C ILE A 61 17.93 -19.74 9.66
N LEU A 62 16.87 -19.89 8.85
CA LEU A 62 16.58 -21.14 8.14
C LEU A 62 17.52 -21.38 6.95
N ASN A 63 17.97 -20.31 6.28
CA ASN A 63 18.88 -20.38 5.16
C ASN A 63 19.91 -19.23 5.24
N PRO A 64 21.18 -19.51 5.58
CA PRO A 64 22.20 -18.48 5.75
C PRO A 64 22.56 -17.73 4.46
N ILE A 65 22.16 -18.25 3.29
CA ILE A 65 22.38 -17.62 1.96
C ILE A 65 21.26 -16.61 1.64
N PHE A 66 20.18 -16.56 2.43
CA PHE A 66 19.01 -15.74 2.14
C PHE A 66 19.34 -14.24 2.00
N LEU A 67 20.13 -13.66 2.91
CA LEU A 67 20.56 -12.24 2.82
C LEU A 67 21.84 -12.05 1.99
N SER A 68 22.24 -13.01 1.17
CA SER A 68 23.34 -12.81 0.22
C SER A 68 22.99 -11.74 -0.81
N SER A 69 24.01 -11.03 -1.33
CA SER A 69 23.82 -9.99 -2.35
C SER A 69 23.14 -10.52 -3.61
N ALA A 70 23.47 -11.74 -4.03
CA ALA A 70 22.84 -12.40 -5.17
C ALA A 70 21.34 -12.64 -4.93
N ASN A 71 20.98 -13.18 -3.76
CA ASN A 71 19.57 -13.45 -3.45
C ASN A 71 18.76 -12.15 -3.26
N LEU A 72 19.33 -11.14 -2.59
CA LEU A 72 18.70 -9.82 -2.46
C LEU A 72 18.48 -9.17 -3.83
N THR A 73 19.43 -9.31 -4.76
CA THR A 73 19.28 -8.81 -6.13
C THR A 73 18.18 -9.55 -6.87
N ASN A 74 18.13 -10.88 -6.76
CA ASN A 74 17.08 -11.69 -7.39
C ASN A 74 15.69 -11.33 -6.85
N LEU A 75 15.54 -11.23 -5.53
CA LEU A 75 14.29 -10.82 -4.88
C LEU A 75 13.88 -9.40 -5.30
N ALA A 76 14.83 -8.47 -5.38
CA ALA A 76 14.56 -7.11 -5.84
C ALA A 76 14.02 -7.11 -7.29
N ILE A 77 14.65 -7.87 -8.19
CA ILE A 77 14.21 -7.99 -9.60
C ILE A 77 12.84 -8.66 -9.69
N GLU A 78 12.60 -9.74 -8.92
CA GLU A 78 11.31 -10.46 -8.91
C GLU A 78 10.16 -9.64 -8.32
N SER A 79 10.46 -8.66 -7.45
CA SER A 79 9.46 -7.75 -6.90
C SER A 79 8.98 -6.68 -7.90
N VAL A 80 9.75 -6.39 -8.94
CA VAL A 80 9.47 -5.29 -9.91
C VAL A 80 8.13 -5.46 -10.62
N PRO A 81 7.77 -6.62 -11.21
CA PRO A 81 6.50 -6.81 -11.90
C PRO A 81 5.29 -6.51 -11.00
N VAL A 82 5.32 -7.00 -9.75
CA VAL A 82 4.24 -6.76 -8.78
C VAL A 82 4.20 -5.29 -8.36
N GLY A 83 5.36 -4.64 -8.17
CA GLY A 83 5.44 -3.21 -7.88
C GLY A 83 4.85 -2.33 -8.99
N ILE A 84 5.12 -2.66 -10.26
CA ILE A 84 4.55 -1.95 -11.41
C ILE A 84 3.02 -2.10 -11.44
N ILE A 85 2.50 -3.31 -11.21
CA ILE A 85 1.04 -3.55 -11.14
C ILE A 85 0.42 -2.72 -10.01
N ALA A 86 1.04 -2.72 -8.83
CA ALA A 86 0.56 -1.94 -7.69
C ALA A 86 0.51 -0.44 -7.98
N LEU A 87 1.54 0.11 -8.65
CA LEU A 87 1.53 1.52 -9.10
C LEU A 87 0.40 1.81 -10.08
N GLY A 88 0.12 0.90 -11.02
CA GLY A 88 -1.02 1.01 -11.94
C GLY A 88 -2.37 1.03 -11.21
N VAL A 89 -2.53 0.14 -10.22
CA VAL A 89 -3.74 0.10 -9.38
C VAL A 89 -3.91 1.38 -8.57
N VAL A 90 -2.83 1.97 -8.04
CA VAL A 90 -2.92 3.25 -7.32
C VAL A 90 -3.50 4.36 -8.20
N CYS A 91 -3.08 4.47 -9.46
CA CYS A 91 -3.65 5.44 -10.41
C CYS A 91 -5.16 5.23 -10.63
N VAL A 92 -5.62 3.98 -10.72
CA VAL A 92 -7.04 3.62 -10.87
C VAL A 92 -7.83 3.99 -9.61
N LEU A 93 -7.30 3.67 -8.43
CA LEU A 93 -7.91 4.02 -7.15
C LEU A 93 -8.03 5.54 -6.95
N LEU A 94 -7.07 6.33 -7.43
CA LEU A 94 -7.12 7.80 -7.34
C LEU A 94 -8.23 8.42 -8.19
N VAL A 95 -8.61 7.80 -9.31
CA VAL A 95 -9.74 8.24 -10.15
C VAL A 95 -11.09 7.87 -9.50
N GLY A 96 -11.09 7.14 -8.38
CA GLY A 96 -12.30 6.70 -7.67
C GLY A 96 -12.97 5.50 -8.33
N GLN A 97 -12.31 4.86 -9.29
CA GLN A 97 -12.73 3.61 -9.89
C GLN A 97 -12.14 2.47 -9.05
N ILE A 98 -12.98 1.62 -8.45
CA ILE A 98 -12.53 0.43 -7.71
C ILE A 98 -12.38 -0.73 -8.70
N ASP A 99 -11.55 -0.54 -9.73
CA ASP A 99 -11.32 -1.61 -10.71
C ASP A 99 -10.22 -2.56 -10.19
N LEU A 100 -10.66 -3.49 -9.34
CA LEU A 100 -9.85 -4.59 -8.79
C LEU A 100 -9.64 -5.73 -9.80
N SER A 101 -10.20 -5.65 -11.01
CA SER A 101 -10.17 -6.75 -11.99
C SER A 101 -8.75 -7.11 -12.42
N VAL A 102 -7.84 -6.14 -12.52
CA VAL A 102 -6.43 -6.40 -12.89
C VAL A 102 -5.73 -7.32 -11.89
N GLY A 103 -6.03 -7.17 -10.60
CA GLY A 103 -5.47 -8.01 -9.55
C GLY A 103 -6.01 -9.44 -9.64
N SER A 104 -7.32 -9.60 -9.74
CA SER A 104 -7.95 -10.93 -9.81
C SER A 104 -7.61 -11.69 -11.10
N ILE A 105 -7.57 -11.01 -12.25
CA ILE A 105 -7.20 -11.61 -13.54
C ILE A 105 -5.71 -12.04 -13.54
N SER A 106 -4.81 -11.22 -12.99
CA SER A 106 -3.39 -11.59 -12.87
C SER A 106 -3.19 -12.81 -11.95
N GLY A 107 -3.93 -12.88 -10.84
CA GLY A 107 -3.88 -14.01 -9.90
C GLY A 107 -4.42 -15.29 -10.52
N LEU A 108 -5.52 -15.19 -11.27
CA LEU A 108 -6.07 -16.32 -12.01
C LEU A 108 -5.06 -16.82 -13.07
N GLY A 109 -4.45 -15.92 -13.84
CA GLY A 109 -3.44 -16.29 -14.83
C GLY A 109 -2.26 -17.03 -14.20
N ALA A 110 -1.76 -16.55 -13.05
CA ALA A 110 -0.70 -17.22 -12.30
C ALA A 110 -1.11 -18.61 -11.80
N ALA A 111 -2.33 -18.75 -11.26
CA ALA A 111 -2.85 -20.04 -10.78
C ALA A 111 -3.01 -21.05 -11.92
N VAL A 112 -3.54 -20.62 -13.06
CA VAL A 112 -3.71 -21.46 -14.25
C VAL A 112 -2.35 -21.90 -14.80
N LEU A 113 -1.40 -20.98 -14.89
CA LEU A 113 -0.03 -21.31 -15.28
C LEU A 113 0.59 -22.34 -14.33
N ALA A 114 0.47 -22.14 -13.02
CA ALA A 114 0.98 -23.06 -12.02
C ALA A 114 0.38 -24.45 -12.15
N VAL A 115 -0.95 -24.57 -12.27
CA VAL A 115 -1.61 -25.87 -12.44
C VAL A 115 -1.19 -26.56 -13.73
N LEU A 116 -1.17 -25.83 -14.85
CA LEU A 116 -0.85 -26.44 -16.16
C LEU A 116 0.62 -26.84 -16.28
N PHE A 117 1.54 -26.00 -15.80
CA PHE A 117 2.98 -26.24 -15.90
C PHE A 117 3.50 -27.16 -14.79
N VAL A 118 3.11 -26.92 -13.55
CA VAL A 118 3.65 -27.63 -12.37
C VAL A 118 2.88 -28.92 -12.11
N ASP A 119 1.55 -28.86 -11.99
CA ASP A 119 0.77 -30.04 -11.59
C ASP A 119 0.49 -30.99 -12.77
N ARG A 120 0.27 -30.44 -13.97
CA ARG A 120 -0.06 -31.21 -15.18
C ARG A 120 1.15 -31.49 -16.07
N GLY A 121 2.29 -30.86 -15.81
CA GLY A 121 3.53 -31.09 -16.56
C GLY A 121 3.45 -30.70 -18.04
N LEU A 122 2.53 -29.80 -18.42
CA LEU A 122 2.44 -29.34 -19.81
C LEU A 122 3.67 -28.50 -20.17
N PRO A 123 4.07 -28.49 -21.45
CA PRO A 123 5.19 -27.66 -21.88
C PRO A 123 4.91 -26.18 -21.61
N ALA A 124 5.91 -25.46 -21.12
CA ALA A 124 5.77 -24.10 -20.60
C ALA A 124 5.06 -23.14 -21.59
N TRP A 125 5.40 -23.21 -22.88
CA TRP A 125 4.78 -22.36 -23.90
C TRP A 125 3.27 -22.59 -24.00
N LEU A 126 2.80 -23.83 -23.85
CA LEU A 126 1.37 -24.17 -23.93
C LEU A 126 0.63 -23.70 -22.67
N ALA A 127 1.25 -23.86 -21.50
CA ALA A 127 0.70 -23.37 -20.24
C ALA A 127 0.58 -21.83 -20.23
N VAL A 128 1.58 -21.12 -20.76
CA VAL A 128 1.57 -19.66 -20.91
C VAL A 128 0.47 -19.23 -21.88
N VAL A 129 0.39 -19.82 -23.07
CA VAL A 129 -0.64 -19.47 -24.06
C VAL A 129 -2.04 -19.72 -23.50
N ALA A 130 -2.26 -20.84 -22.81
CA ALA A 130 -3.55 -21.15 -22.20
C ALA A 130 -3.93 -20.16 -21.08
N ALA A 131 -2.98 -19.81 -20.21
CA ALA A 131 -3.20 -18.83 -19.13
C ALA A 131 -3.53 -17.44 -19.70
N LEU A 132 -2.79 -17.00 -20.73
CA LEU A 132 -3.03 -15.71 -21.40
C LEU A 132 -4.37 -15.70 -22.13
N ALA A 133 -4.70 -16.77 -22.87
CA ALA A 133 -5.96 -16.87 -23.59
C ALA A 133 -7.15 -16.82 -22.65
N LEU A 134 -7.09 -17.52 -21.51
CA LEU A 134 -8.14 -17.50 -20.50
C LEU A 134 -8.27 -16.13 -19.82
N ALA A 135 -7.16 -15.51 -19.43
CA ALA A 135 -7.15 -14.17 -18.85
C ALA A 135 -7.72 -13.12 -19.82
N ALA A 136 -7.35 -13.19 -21.10
CA ALA A 136 -7.86 -12.31 -22.15
C ALA A 136 -9.35 -12.53 -22.40
N LEU A 137 -9.81 -13.78 -22.43
CA LEU A 137 -11.24 -14.11 -22.59
C LEU A 137 -12.07 -13.53 -21.44
N ILE A 138 -11.61 -13.71 -20.20
CA ILE A 138 -12.31 -13.19 -19.02
C ILE A 138 -12.30 -11.66 -19.00
N GLY A 139 -11.16 -11.03 -19.31
CA GLY A 139 -11.07 -9.58 -19.45
C GLY A 139 -12.01 -9.04 -20.53
N TRP A 140 -12.09 -9.73 -21.67
CA TRP A 140 -13.03 -9.39 -22.76
C TRP A 140 -14.48 -9.47 -22.30
N PHE A 141 -14.88 -10.56 -21.63
CA PHE A 141 -16.23 -10.67 -21.08
C PHE A 141 -16.53 -9.56 -20.06
N TYR A 142 -15.57 -9.23 -19.20
CA TYR A 142 -15.72 -8.16 -18.22
C TYR A 142 -15.99 -6.81 -18.91
N ALA A 143 -15.25 -6.53 -19.99
CA ALA A 143 -15.41 -5.33 -20.82
C ALA A 143 -16.70 -5.27 -21.64
N GLN A 144 -17.41 -6.39 -21.83
CA GLN A 144 -18.72 -6.39 -22.51
C GLN A 144 -19.89 -6.17 -21.55
N VAL A 145 -19.71 -6.44 -20.27
CA VAL A 145 -20.78 -6.38 -19.25
C VAL A 145 -20.85 -5.01 -18.56
N HIS A 146 -19.79 -4.19 -18.68
CA HIS A 146 -19.65 -2.86 -18.07
C HIS A 146 -19.28 -1.83 -19.13
#